data_AF-A0A179BGX4-F1
#
_entry.id   AF-A0A179BGX4-F1
#
_cell.length_a   1.000
_cell.length_b   1.000
_cell.length_c   1.000
_cell.angle_alpha   90.00
_cell.angle_beta   90.00
_cell.angle_gamma   90.00
#
_symmetry.space_group_name_H-M   'P 1'
#
loop_
_entity.id
_entity.type
_entity.pdbx_description
1 polymer ?
#
loop_
_entity_poly.entity_id
_entity_poly.type
_entity_poly.pdbx_seq_one_letter_code
_entity_poly.pdbx_strand_id
1 'polypeptide(L)' 'MSVVSFDKFRDMRERPDARFVRTDDHGQVMYLFPLEYEMDLSTWSAKIWAYSFEDAEMRVKAMRESLAVCGQMHA' A
#
# COMPACT_ATOMS: atom_id res chain seq x y z
N MET A 1 -9.55 -14.97 -15.74
CA MET A 1 -9.66 -14.45 -14.37
C MET A 1 -8.51 -15.04 -13.57
N SER A 2 -7.50 -14.25 -13.20
CA SER A 2 -6.38 -14.69 -12.38
C SER A 2 -6.48 -14.03 -11.00
N VAL A 3 -6.84 -14.83 -9.99
CA VAL A 3 -6.77 -14.43 -8.59
C VAL A 3 -5.29 -14.39 -8.20
N VAL A 4 -4.76 -13.21 -7.91
CA VAL A 4 -3.39 -13.06 -7.42
C VAL A 4 -3.42 -13.29 -5.92
N SER A 5 -3.08 -14.51 -5.50
CA SER A 5 -2.91 -14.86 -4.08
C SER A 5 -1.56 -14.31 -3.60
N PHE A 6 -1.59 -13.40 -2.61
CA PHE A 6 -0.40 -12.73 -2.09
C PHE A 6 0.37 -13.52 -1.01
N ASP A 7 -0.19 -14.61 -0.49
CA ASP A 7 0.44 -15.42 0.58
C ASP A 7 1.77 -16.08 0.19
N LYS A 8 1.99 -16.36 -1.10
CA LYS A 8 3.21 -17.06 -1.57
C LYS A 8 4.36 -16.14 -1.96
N PHE A 9 4.18 -14.82 -1.91
CA PHE A 9 5.19 -13.86 -2.38
C PHE A 9 6.03 -13.22 -1.26
N ARG A 10 5.84 -13.64 -0.01
CA ARG A 10 6.52 -13.04 1.15
C ARG A 10 8.02 -13.38 1.23
N ASP A 11 8.45 -14.51 0.67
CA ASP A 11 9.83 -15.02 0.78
C ASP A 11 10.74 -14.83 -0.45
N MET A 12 10.24 -14.28 -1.57
CA MET A 12 10.96 -14.36 -2.87
C MET A 12 11.26 -13.03 -3.59
N ARG A 13 11.26 -11.88 -2.91
CA ARG A 13 11.53 -10.59 -3.56
C ARG A 13 12.85 -9.95 -3.10
N GLU A 14 13.94 -10.34 -3.75
CA GLU A 14 15.28 -9.76 -3.56
C GLU A 14 15.43 -8.30 -4.01
N ARG A 15 14.44 -7.69 -4.68
CA ARG A 15 14.34 -6.23 -4.88
C ARG A 15 12.94 -5.87 -5.38
N PRO A 16 12.28 -4.83 -4.84
CA PRO A 16 11.06 -4.30 -5.43
C PRO A 16 11.34 -3.74 -6.84
N ASP A 17 10.45 -4.00 -7.81
CA ASP A 17 10.56 -3.40 -9.15
C ASP A 17 10.66 -1.87 -9.05
N ALA A 18 11.46 -1.24 -9.94
CA ALA A 18 11.65 0.21 -9.98
C ALA A 18 10.34 1.02 -10.16
N ARG A 19 9.24 0.37 -10.55
CA ARG A 19 7.89 0.97 -10.63
C ARG A 19 7.19 1.08 -9.27
N PHE A 20 7.66 0.35 -8.27
CA PHE A 20 7.18 0.37 -6.88
C PHE A 20 8.17 1.06 -5.96
N VAL A 21 9.15 1.76 -6.52
CA VAL A 21 10.14 2.56 -5.82
C VAL A 21 10.02 3.98 -6.38
N ARG A 22 9.64 4.93 -5.51
CA ARG A 22 9.64 6.36 -5.84
C ARG A 22 10.61 7.05 -4.92
N THR A 23 11.33 8.02 -5.44
CA THR A 23 12.10 8.95 -4.62
C THR A 23 11.26 10.19 -4.43
N ASP A 24 11.11 10.66 -3.20
CA ASP A 24 10.46 11.94 -2.93
C ASP A 24 11.36 13.12 -3.31
N ASP A 25 10.83 14.34 -3.16
CA ASP A 25 11.55 15.59 -3.46
C ASP A 25 12.74 15.85 -2.52
N HIS A 26 12.86 15.08 -1.43
CA HIS A 26 13.96 15.11 -0.46
C HIS A 26 15.00 14.01 -0.67
N GLY A 27 14.88 13.20 -1.73
CA GLY A 27 15.82 12.13 -2.03
C GLY A 27 15.57 10.84 -1.23
N GLN A 28 14.47 10.74 -0.47
CA GLN A 28 14.12 9.55 0.29
C GLN A 28 13.35 8.55 -0.55
N VAL A 29 13.72 7.28 -0.42
CA VAL A 29 13.12 6.18 -1.16
C VAL A 29 11.83 5.75 -0.46
N MET A 30 10.72 5.87 -1.17
CA MET A 30 9.44 5.28 -0.83
C MET A 30 9.18 4.02 -1.62
N TYR A 31 8.51 3.07 -0.97
CA TYR A 31 8.05 1.83 -1.56
C TYR A 31 6.52 1.80 -1.60
N LEU A 32 5.96 1.19 -2.65
CA LEU A 32 4.52 0.99 -2.75
C LEU A 32 4.11 -0.26 -1.97
N PHE A 33 3.34 -0.08 -0.89
CA PHE A 33 2.78 -1.16 -0.10
C PHE A 33 1.32 -1.41 -0.50
N PRO A 34 0.95 -2.64 -0.87
CA PRO A 34 -0.44 -3.03 -1.02
C PRO A 34 -1.06 -3.16 0.37
N LEU A 35 -2.27 -2.66 0.52
CA LEU A 35 -3.12 -2.82 1.69
C LEU A 35 -4.33 -3.63 1.30
N GLU A 36 -4.79 -4.46 2.22
CA GLU A 36 -5.99 -5.26 2.08
C GLU A 36 -6.89 -5.03 3.29
N TYR A 37 -8.18 -4.86 3.04
CA TYR A 37 -9.18 -4.74 4.08
C TYR A 37 -10.48 -5.37 3.63
N GLU A 38 -11.23 -5.88 4.60
CA GLU A 38 -12.56 -6.44 4.37
C GLU A 38 -13.60 -5.34 4.55
N MET A 39 -14.55 -5.29 3.63
CA MET A 39 -15.75 -4.47 3.74
C MET A 39 -16.94 -5.34 3.34
N ASP A 40 -17.87 -5.52 4.28
CA ASP A 40 -18.96 -6.50 4.21
C ASP A 40 -18.45 -7.94 4.02
N LEU A 41 -18.65 -8.50 2.84
CA LEU A 41 -18.21 -9.85 2.45
C LEU A 41 -17.17 -9.80 1.32
N SER A 42 -16.66 -8.61 1.00
CA SER A 42 -15.73 -8.39 -0.10
C SER A 42 -14.38 -7.92 0.43
N THR A 43 -13.33 -8.47 -0.16
CA THR A 43 -11.96 -8.04 0.09
C THR A 43 -11.61 -6.92 -0.88
N TRP A 44 -11.25 -5.77 -0.31
CA TRP A 44 -10.82 -4.59 -1.06
C TRP A 44 -9.32 -4.41 -0.92
N SER A 45 -8.69 -3.90 -1.98
CA SER A 45 -7.28 -3.57 -1.96
C SER A 45 -7.06 -2.09 -2.22
N ALA A 46 -6.16 -1.49 -1.45
CA ALA A 46 -5.65 -0.15 -1.64
C ALA A 46 -4.12 -0.19 -1.76
N LYS A 47 -3.50 0.91 -2.18
CA LYS A 47 -2.04 1.00 -2.26
C LYS A 47 -1.60 2.31 -1.64
N ILE A 48 -0.56 2.25 -0.83
CA ILE A 48 0.05 3.43 -0.21
C ILE A 48 1.53 3.47 -0.52
N TRP A 49 2.07 4.67 -0.67
CA TRP A 49 3.51 4.87 -0.62
C TRP A 49 3.92 4.99 0.85
N ALA A 50 5.03 4.38 1.25
CA ALA A 50 5.62 4.53 2.58
C ALA A 50 7.14 4.32 2.50
N TYR A 51 7.90 4.88 3.44
CA TYR A 51 9.36 4.81 3.43
C TYR A 51 9.88 3.45 3.94
N SER A 52 9.14 2.81 4.83
CA SER A 52 9.47 1.53 5.43
C SER A 52 8.20 0.74 5.73
N PHE A 53 8.36 -0.53 6.10
CA PHE A 53 7.24 -1.36 6.55
C PHE A 53 6.60 -0.80 7.84
N GLU A 54 7.41 -0.27 8.76
CA GLU A 54 6.94 0.37 9.99
C GLU A 54 6.12 1.65 9.70
N ASP A 55 6.59 2.49 8.77
CA ASP A 55 5.84 3.67 8.31
C ASP A 55 4.54 3.27 7.60
N ALA A 56 4.57 2.18 6.83
CA ALA A 56 3.36 1.63 6.21
C ALA A 56 2.32 1.18 7.26
N GLU A 57 2.74 0.42 8.29
CA GLU A 57 1.86 0.01 9.38
C GLU A 57 1.34 1.20 10.19
N MET A 58 2.19 2.19 10.46
CA MET A 58 1.79 3.41 11.17
C MET A 58 0.72 4.18 10.38
N ARG A 59 0.87 4.27 9.05
CA ARG A 59 -0.14 4.88 8.17
C ARG A 59 -1.44 4.06 8.14
N VAL A 60 -1.37 2.74 8.09
CA VAL A 60 -2.55 1.87 8.18
C VAL A 60 -3.29 2.06 9.50
N LYS A 61 -2.55 2.14 10.61
CA LYS A 61 -3.14 2.44 11.92
C LYS A 61 -3.85 3.80 11.91
N ALA A 62 -3.18 4.84 11.41
CA ALA A 62 -3.77 6.17 11.26
C ALA A 62 -5.01 6.14 10.35
N MET A 63 -5.02 5.35 9.27
CA MET A 63 -6.19 5.16 8.41
C MET A 63 -7.36 4.53 9.17
N ARG A 64 -7.12 3.49 9.96
CA ARG A 64 -8.19 2.86 10.76
C ARG A 64 -8.82 3.83 11.77
N GLU A 65 -8.02 4.76 12.30
CA GLU A 65 -8.46 5.68 13.35
C GLU A 65 -9.05 7.00 12.79
N SER A 66 -8.61 7.45 11.63
CA SER A 66 -8.87 8.84 11.15
C SER A 66 -9.20 8.98 9.67
N LEU A 67 -9.31 7.88 8.91
CA LEU A 67 -9.59 7.97 7.48
C LEU A 67 -10.96 8.62 7.23
N ALA A 68 -10.95 9.69 6.44
CA ALA A 68 -12.13 10.42 6.02
C ALA A 68 -12.19 10.49 4.49
N VAL A 69 -13.40 10.50 3.95
CA VAL A 69 -13.63 10.72 2.52
C VAL A 69 -13.48 12.21 2.22
N CYS A 70 -12.40 12.60 1.53
CA CYS A 70 -12.11 13.99 1.19
C CYS A 70 -12.86 14.51 -0.05
N GLY A 71 -13.77 13.73 -0.61
CA GLY A 71 -14.52 14.05 -1.82
C GLY A 71 -14.14 13.17 -3.01
N GLN A 72 -14.64 13.53 -4.20
CA GLN A 72 -14.35 12.83 -5.44
C GLN A 72 -13.11 13.43 -6.09
N MET A 73 -12.19 12.58 -6.54
CA MET A 73 -11.08 13.05 -7.37
C MET A 73 -11.62 13.32 -8.78
N HIS A 74 -11.34 14.52 -9.28
CA HIS A 74 -11.56 14.89 -10.68
C HIS A 74 -10.20 15.01 -11.36
N ALA A 75 -10.10 14.50 -12.59
CA ALA A 75 -8.89 14.53 -13.40
C ALA A 75 -8.79 15.82 -14.22
#